data_AF-M3YGS0-F1
#
_entry.id   AF-M3YGS0-F1
#
_cell.length_a   1.000
_cell.length_b   1.000
_cell.length_c   1.000
_cell.angle_alpha   90.00
_cell.angle_beta   90.00
_cell.angle_gamma   90.00
#
_symmetry.space_group_name_H-M   'P 1'
#
loop_
_entity.id
_entity.type
_entity.pdbx_description
1 polymer ?
#
loop_
_entity_poly.entity_id
_entity_poly.type
_entity_poly.pdbx_seq_one_letter_code
_entity_poly.pdbx_strand_id
1 'polypeptide(L)'
;MLRHIYKFKPGLSTRREIYSFLVPLLLSFQDNNPEVVKACGGALTEWTTVIGWSSLTQIFKHATLSDHIQVLEETCKYLVSTSKTQLVGDLLSQSFDFLKSPQSFLRAAAINLIGLTTKKLNMTQIYDDDVEVIQNAVGSLRNDPVESVQSLVNTTLKKIDEYVNPGFVATSRLSQLSNNIFKVTGMKTPKRKKRLFKSVKRERDDNQKIWKWLQSPLNLLRKRSNRRVKNSPVIIGNSEK
;
A
#
# COMPACT_ATOMS: atom_id res chain seq x y z
N MET A 1 -30.12 -2.84 -18.73
CA MET A 1 -30.67 -1.92 -17.70
C MET A 1 -29.77 -1.88 -16.46
N LEU A 2 -28.56 -1.30 -16.52
CA LEU A 2 -27.67 -1.16 -15.34
C LEU A 2 -27.00 0.22 -15.31
N ARG A 3 -27.77 1.30 -15.39
CA ARG A 3 -27.26 2.69 -15.31
C ARG A 3 -27.28 3.30 -13.90
N HIS A 4 -27.54 2.52 -12.84
CA HIS A 4 -27.77 3.07 -11.49
C HIS A 4 -26.98 2.43 -10.33
N ILE A 5 -25.85 1.76 -10.58
CA ILE A 5 -25.00 1.25 -9.48
C ILE A 5 -24.03 2.32 -8.92
N TYR A 6 -23.94 3.51 -9.52
CA TYR A 6 -23.06 4.60 -9.03
C TYR A 6 -23.48 5.27 -7.70
N LYS A 7 -24.48 4.73 -6.98
CA LYS A 7 -24.90 5.26 -5.67
C LYS A 7 -24.43 4.44 -4.47
N PHE A 8 -23.66 3.37 -4.67
CA PHE A 8 -23.12 2.62 -3.54
C PHE A 8 -21.77 3.21 -3.10
N LYS A 9 -21.78 4.02 -2.04
CA LYS A 9 -20.53 4.33 -1.32
C LYS A 9 -20.22 3.11 -0.44
N PRO A 10 -19.15 2.34 -0.72
CA PRO A 10 -18.83 1.17 0.08
C PRO A 10 -18.64 1.56 1.56
N GLY A 11 -19.17 0.72 2.45
CA GLY A 11 -18.95 0.83 3.90
C GLY A 11 -17.47 0.67 4.25
N LEU A 12 -17.09 1.00 5.49
CA LEU A 12 -15.67 1.03 5.91
C LEU A 12 -14.96 -0.32 5.73
N SER A 13 -15.62 -1.44 6.02
CA SER A 13 -15.04 -2.79 5.85
C SER A 13 -14.78 -3.11 4.37
N THR A 14 -15.78 -2.86 3.51
CA THR A 14 -15.67 -3.05 2.06
C THR A 14 -14.59 -2.13 1.45
N ARG A 15 -14.48 -0.87 1.92
CA ARG A 15 -13.39 0.02 1.50
C ARG A 15 -12.03 -0.56 1.83
N ARG A 16 -11.86 -1.14 3.02
CA ARG A 16 -10.59 -1.73 3.45
C ARG A 16 -10.18 -2.92 2.56
N GLU A 17 -11.14 -3.79 2.23
CA GLU A 17 -10.93 -4.88 1.27
C GLU A 17 -10.59 -4.33 -0.11
N ILE A 18 -11.30 -3.32 -0.60
CA ILE A 18 -10.99 -2.66 -1.87
C ILE A 18 -9.57 -2.09 -1.87
N TYR A 19 -9.11 -1.48 -0.77
CA TYR A 19 -7.73 -1.01 -0.63
C TYR A 19 -6.69 -2.13 -0.61
N SER A 20 -7.05 -3.36 -0.20
CA SER A 20 -6.14 -4.50 -0.23
C SER A 20 -5.77 -4.96 -1.65
N PHE A 21 -6.64 -4.65 -2.64
CA PHE A 21 -6.36 -4.94 -4.04
C PHE A 21 -5.54 -3.86 -4.73
N LEU A 22 -5.38 -2.67 -4.13
CA LEU A 22 -4.70 -1.55 -4.77
C LEU A 22 -3.22 -1.86 -5.02
N VAL A 23 -2.50 -2.35 -4.00
CA VAL A 23 -1.07 -2.68 -4.15
C VAL A 23 -0.87 -3.76 -5.23
N PRO A 24 -1.51 -4.94 -5.16
CA PRO A 24 -1.38 -5.96 -6.20
C PRO A 24 -1.65 -5.44 -7.63
N LEU A 25 -2.67 -4.59 -7.79
CA LEU A 25 -2.99 -3.99 -9.10
C LEU A 25 -1.91 -3.00 -9.56
N LEU A 26 -1.40 -2.14 -8.70
CA LEU A 26 -0.33 -1.19 -9.04
C LEU A 26 0.99 -1.88 -9.35
N LEU A 27 1.28 -3.02 -8.70
CA LEU A 27 2.45 -3.83 -9.00
C LEU A 27 2.30 -4.51 -10.36
N SER A 28 1.15 -5.15 -10.60
CA SER A 28 0.87 -5.84 -11.87
C SER A 28 0.73 -4.86 -13.05
N PHE A 29 0.38 -3.60 -12.79
CA PHE A 29 0.34 -2.56 -13.81
C PHE A 29 1.72 -2.16 -14.36
N GLN A 30 2.80 -2.54 -13.68
CA GLN A 30 4.18 -2.34 -14.16
C GLN A 30 4.65 -3.49 -15.07
N ASP A 31 3.80 -4.47 -15.38
CA ASP A 31 4.20 -5.68 -16.14
C ASP A 31 4.58 -5.32 -17.58
N ASN A 32 5.48 -6.12 -18.17
CA ASN A 32 5.87 -5.96 -19.56
C ASN A 32 4.81 -6.52 -20.53
N ASN A 33 3.87 -7.32 -20.04
CA ASN A 33 2.77 -7.86 -20.83
C ASN A 33 1.66 -6.79 -21.02
N PRO A 34 1.41 -6.32 -22.25
CA PRO A 34 0.42 -5.29 -22.53
C PRO A 34 -1.01 -5.72 -22.18
N GLU A 35 -1.33 -7.02 -22.22
CA GLU A 35 -2.66 -7.52 -21.83
C GLU A 35 -2.88 -7.39 -20.32
N VAL A 36 -1.85 -7.69 -19.52
CA VAL A 36 -1.87 -7.53 -18.06
C VAL A 36 -2.01 -6.06 -17.71
N VAL A 37 -1.23 -5.18 -18.35
CA VAL A 37 -1.31 -3.73 -18.14
C VAL A 37 -2.69 -3.19 -18.50
N LYS A 38 -3.27 -3.61 -19.63
CA LYS A 38 -4.62 -3.21 -20.04
C LYS A 38 -5.68 -3.69 -19.05
N ALA A 39 -5.60 -4.94 -18.60
CA ALA A 39 -6.53 -5.49 -17.62
C ALA A 39 -6.42 -4.78 -16.27
N CYS A 40 -5.20 -4.55 -15.79
CA CYS A 40 -4.94 -3.82 -14.55
C CYS A 40 -5.38 -2.35 -14.64
N GLY A 41 -5.13 -1.68 -15.77
CA GLY A 41 -5.59 -0.30 -16.02
C GLY A 41 -7.12 -0.19 -16.01
N GLY A 42 -7.82 -1.15 -16.63
CA GLY A 42 -9.28 -1.25 -16.55
C GLY A 42 -9.79 -1.47 -15.12
N ALA A 43 -9.18 -2.41 -14.38
CA ALA A 43 -9.52 -2.66 -12.99
C ALA A 43 -9.25 -1.45 -12.09
N LEU A 44 -8.12 -0.75 -12.27
CA LEU A 44 -7.78 0.48 -11.55
C LEU A 44 -8.74 1.62 -11.89
N THR A 45 -9.20 1.70 -13.14
CA THR A 45 -10.22 2.68 -13.54
C THR A 45 -11.51 2.46 -12.76
N GLU A 46 -12.05 1.23 -12.73
CA GLU A 46 -13.24 0.91 -11.93
C GLU A 46 -13.01 1.07 -10.42
N TRP A 47 -11.83 0.71 -9.94
CA TRP A 47 -11.45 0.88 -8.54
C TRP A 47 -11.51 2.37 -8.12
N THR A 48 -11.00 3.28 -8.96
CA THR A 48 -11.05 4.72 -8.68
C THR A 48 -12.47 5.27 -8.70
N THR A 49 -13.37 4.76 -9.54
CA THR A 49 -14.78 5.20 -9.55
C THR A 49 -15.49 4.78 -8.26
N VAL A 50 -15.25 3.55 -7.79
CA VAL A 50 -15.86 3.00 -6.56
C VAL A 50 -15.39 3.72 -5.29
N ILE A 51 -14.10 4.04 -5.19
CA ILE A 51 -13.54 4.76 -4.04
C ILE A 51 -13.79 6.28 -4.11
N GLY A 52 -14.15 6.80 -5.28
CA GLY A 52 -14.43 8.22 -5.50
C GLY A 52 -13.19 9.05 -5.78
N TRP A 53 -12.14 8.46 -6.36
CA TRP A 53 -10.92 9.14 -6.78
C TRP A 53 -11.00 9.54 -8.26
N SER A 54 -12.00 10.35 -8.59
CA SER A 54 -12.34 10.73 -9.97
C SER A 54 -11.19 11.38 -10.74
N SER A 55 -10.27 12.06 -10.04
CA SER A 55 -9.07 12.67 -10.63
C SER A 55 -8.10 11.64 -11.21
N LEU A 56 -8.07 10.41 -10.68
CA LEU A 56 -7.21 9.34 -11.17
C LEU A 56 -7.88 8.47 -12.24
N THR A 57 -9.21 8.49 -12.32
CA THR A 57 -9.97 7.69 -13.30
C THR A 57 -9.52 7.96 -14.73
N GLN A 58 -9.31 9.23 -15.09
CA GLN A 58 -8.89 9.59 -16.44
C GLN A 58 -7.44 9.18 -16.73
N ILE A 59 -6.59 9.18 -15.70
CA ILE A 59 -5.19 8.79 -15.81
C ILE A 59 -5.07 7.29 -16.12
N PHE A 60 -5.80 6.43 -15.39
CA PHE A 60 -5.78 5.00 -15.65
C PHE A 60 -6.49 4.60 -16.95
N LYS A 61 -7.56 5.31 -17.32
CA LYS A 61 -8.34 5.01 -18.52
C LYS A 61 -7.53 5.11 -19.81
N HIS A 62 -6.60 6.06 -19.87
CA HIS A 62 -5.77 6.32 -21.06
C HIS A 62 -4.32 5.88 -20.89
N ALA A 63 -4.01 5.19 -19.80
CA ALA A 63 -2.64 4.78 -19.55
C ALA A 63 -2.19 3.75 -20.59
N THR A 64 -1.08 4.04 -21.25
CA THR A 64 -0.43 3.11 -22.16
C THR A 64 0.75 2.41 -21.48
N LEU A 65 1.30 1.38 -22.13
CA LEU A 65 2.47 0.66 -21.64
C LEU A 65 3.68 1.60 -21.43
N SER A 66 3.84 2.69 -22.20
CA SER A 66 4.94 3.64 -21.99
C SER A 66 4.76 4.54 -20.77
N ASP A 67 3.53 4.70 -20.29
CA ASP A 67 3.18 5.72 -19.30
C ASP A 67 3.09 5.16 -17.87
N HIS A 68 3.30 3.85 -17.68
CA HIS A 68 2.99 3.18 -16.42
C HIS A 68 3.72 3.81 -15.22
N ILE A 69 5.01 4.17 -15.35
CA ILE A 69 5.75 4.84 -14.28
C ILE A 69 5.20 6.22 -13.96
N GLN A 70 4.82 7.02 -14.98
CA GLN A 70 4.25 8.34 -14.79
C GLN A 70 2.88 8.27 -14.10
N VAL A 71 2.06 7.30 -14.52
CA VAL A 71 0.74 6.99 -13.92
C VAL A 71 0.89 6.57 -12.46
N LEU A 72 1.89 5.73 -12.15
CA LEU A 72 2.22 5.38 -10.77
C LEU A 72 2.67 6.59 -9.96
N GLU A 73 3.49 7.46 -10.54
CA GLU A 73 3.99 8.65 -9.84
C GLU A 73 2.86 9.62 -9.47
N GLU A 74 1.93 9.88 -10.39
CA GLU A 74 0.73 10.69 -10.11
C GLU A 74 -0.21 10.01 -9.12
N THR A 75 -0.31 8.68 -9.16
CA THR A 75 -1.07 7.92 -8.16
C THR A 75 -0.45 8.06 -6.77
N CYS A 76 0.87 7.93 -6.64
CA CYS A 76 1.59 8.11 -5.37
C CYS A 76 1.44 9.54 -4.84
N LYS A 77 1.51 10.53 -5.72
CA LYS A 77 1.29 11.94 -5.37
C LYS A 77 -0.13 12.16 -4.85
N TYR A 78 -1.14 11.61 -5.52
CA TYR A 78 -2.53 11.68 -5.09
C TYR A 78 -2.73 10.99 -3.74
N LEU A 79 -2.18 9.78 -3.58
CA LEU A 79 -2.19 9.01 -2.35
C LEU A 79 -1.64 9.83 -1.17
N VAL A 80 -0.44 10.39 -1.30
CA VAL A 80 0.21 11.14 -0.22
C VAL A 80 -0.50 12.45 0.10
N SER A 81 -1.07 13.14 -0.90
CA SER A 81 -1.74 14.43 -0.72
C SER A 81 -3.15 14.32 -0.14
N THR A 82 -3.90 13.29 -0.56
CA THR A 82 -5.33 13.17 -0.27
C THR A 82 -5.62 12.18 0.86
N SER A 83 -4.74 11.19 1.07
CA SER A 83 -4.99 10.13 2.05
C SER A 83 -4.46 10.46 3.43
N LYS A 84 -5.06 9.83 4.44
CA LYS A 84 -4.49 9.80 5.79
C LYS A 84 -3.13 9.11 5.74
N THR A 85 -2.17 9.63 6.49
CA THR A 85 -0.80 9.07 6.55
C THR A 85 -0.80 7.58 6.92
N GLN A 86 -1.75 7.12 7.72
CA GLN A 86 -1.92 5.70 8.03
C GLN A 86 -2.28 4.84 6.81
N LEU A 87 -3.08 5.35 5.86
CA LEU A 87 -3.39 4.59 4.64
C LEU A 87 -2.14 4.40 3.79
N VAL A 88 -1.30 5.43 3.71
CA VAL A 88 0.00 5.35 3.02
C VAL A 88 0.89 4.32 3.71
N GLY A 89 0.92 4.32 5.06
CA GLY A 89 1.60 3.29 5.84
C GLY A 89 1.08 1.88 5.55
N ASP A 90 -0.23 1.66 5.55
CA ASP A 90 -0.85 0.36 5.26
C ASP A 90 -0.53 -0.13 3.83
N LEU A 91 -0.42 0.77 2.85
CA LEU A 91 -0.02 0.43 1.47
C LEU A 91 1.48 0.11 1.38
N LEU A 92 2.33 0.85 2.09
CA LEU A 92 3.76 0.53 2.18
C LEU A 92 3.97 -0.83 2.84
N SER A 93 3.27 -1.11 3.95
CA SER A 93 3.32 -2.41 4.62
C SER A 93 2.91 -3.56 3.70
N GLN A 94 1.81 -3.40 2.95
CA GLN A 94 1.42 -4.39 1.94
C GLN A 94 2.48 -4.56 0.85
N SER A 95 3.13 -3.48 0.43
CA SER A 95 4.20 -3.54 -0.58
C SER A 95 5.43 -4.33 -0.07
N PHE A 96 5.68 -4.33 1.24
CA PHE A 96 6.79 -5.09 1.83
C PHE A 96 6.60 -6.60 1.69
N ASP A 97 5.36 -7.10 1.67
CA ASP A 97 5.11 -8.54 1.48
C ASP A 97 5.55 -9.00 0.08
N PHE A 98 5.39 -8.13 -0.93
CA PHE A 98 5.82 -8.41 -2.31
C PHE A 98 7.33 -8.38 -2.51
N LEU A 99 8.09 -7.78 -1.59
CA LEU A 99 9.55 -7.83 -1.61
C LEU A 99 10.10 -9.25 -1.40
N LYS A 100 9.30 -10.15 -0.82
CA LYS A 100 9.66 -11.57 -0.62
C LYS A 100 9.10 -12.48 -1.73
N SER A 101 8.48 -11.90 -2.76
CA SER A 101 7.87 -12.68 -3.84
C SER A 101 8.92 -13.53 -4.56
N PRO A 102 8.60 -14.78 -4.96
CA PRO A 102 9.49 -15.58 -5.80
C PRO A 102 9.73 -14.92 -7.17
N GLN A 103 8.79 -14.12 -7.66
CA GLN A 103 8.88 -13.45 -8.95
C GLN A 103 9.70 -12.16 -8.81
N SER A 104 10.83 -12.08 -9.53
CA SER A 104 11.73 -10.91 -9.51
C SER A 104 11.04 -9.63 -10.00
N PHE A 105 10.16 -9.75 -10.98
CA PHE A 105 9.33 -8.65 -11.46
C PHE A 105 8.51 -8.01 -10.33
N LEU A 106 7.82 -8.80 -9.51
CA LEU A 106 7.03 -8.27 -8.39
C LEU A 106 7.90 -7.60 -7.32
N ARG A 107 9.10 -8.14 -7.06
CA ARG A 107 10.06 -7.51 -6.15
C ARG A 107 10.50 -6.14 -6.68
N ALA A 108 10.86 -6.06 -7.96
CA ALA A 108 11.24 -4.81 -8.61
C ALA A 108 10.09 -3.79 -8.61
N ALA A 109 8.88 -4.22 -8.97
CA ALA A 109 7.68 -3.39 -8.97
C ALA A 109 7.36 -2.84 -7.57
N ALA A 110 7.58 -3.65 -6.51
CA ALA A 110 7.39 -3.24 -5.13
C ALA A 110 8.42 -2.19 -4.69
N ILE A 111 9.70 -2.39 -5.04
CA ILE A 111 10.74 -1.38 -4.79
C ILE A 111 10.42 -0.07 -5.50
N ASN A 112 9.97 -0.11 -6.76
CA ASN A 112 9.55 1.06 -7.51
C ASN A 112 8.40 1.80 -6.82
N LEU A 113 7.36 1.07 -6.40
CA LEU A 113 6.20 1.65 -5.72
C LEU A 113 6.60 2.31 -4.39
N ILE A 114 7.45 1.65 -3.60
CA ILE A 114 7.99 2.20 -2.35
C ILE A 114 8.80 3.47 -2.65
N GLY A 115 9.72 3.41 -3.61
CA GLY A 115 10.56 4.53 -4.02
C GLY A 115 9.73 5.74 -4.47
N LEU A 116 8.74 5.54 -5.34
CA LEU A 116 7.83 6.60 -5.79
C LEU A 116 7.00 7.18 -4.65
N THR A 117 6.53 6.33 -3.73
CA THR A 117 5.78 6.78 -2.55
C THR A 117 6.67 7.64 -1.64
N THR A 118 7.89 7.19 -1.34
CA THR A 118 8.85 7.94 -0.52
C THR A 118 9.27 9.26 -1.15
N LYS A 119 9.41 9.33 -2.49
CA LYS A 119 9.67 10.57 -3.23
C LYS A 119 8.57 11.62 -3.02
N LYS A 120 7.32 11.19 -2.87
CA LYS A 120 6.16 12.08 -2.68
C LYS A 120 5.91 12.40 -1.21
N LEU A 121 6.39 11.55 -0.29
CA LEU A 121 6.36 11.81 1.14
C LEU A 121 7.35 12.92 1.50
N ASN A 122 6.93 13.79 2.41
CA ASN A 122 7.87 14.69 3.06
C ASN A 122 8.61 13.91 4.16
N MET A 123 9.71 13.24 3.80
CA MET A 123 10.45 12.34 4.70
C MET A 123 10.98 13.05 5.95
N THR A 124 11.30 14.35 5.87
CA THR A 124 11.70 15.15 7.05
C THR A 124 10.60 15.28 8.12
N GLN A 125 9.34 15.05 7.73
CA GLN A 125 8.18 15.07 8.64
C GLN A 125 7.76 13.67 9.09
N ILE A 126 8.49 12.61 8.74
CA ILE A 126 8.21 11.24 9.19
C ILE A 126 9.09 10.92 10.40
N TYR A 127 8.63 10.05 11.30
CA TYR A 127 9.46 9.56 12.41
C TYR A 127 10.61 8.70 11.90
N ASP A 128 11.77 8.83 12.55
CA ASP A 128 13.00 8.18 12.10
C ASP A 128 12.86 6.65 12.16
N ASP A 129 12.18 6.09 13.19
CA ASP A 129 11.88 4.65 13.24
C ASP A 129 11.07 4.16 12.03
N ASP A 130 10.13 4.97 11.52
CA ASP A 130 9.30 4.59 10.37
C ASP A 130 10.11 4.69 9.06
N VAL A 131 11.04 5.64 8.96
CA VAL A 131 12.00 5.73 7.87
C VAL A 131 12.94 4.52 7.88
N GLU A 132 13.42 4.14 9.06
CA GLU A 132 14.28 2.97 9.25
C GLU A 132 13.57 1.68 8.83
N VAL A 133 12.29 1.52 9.16
CA VAL A 133 11.48 0.38 8.70
C VAL A 133 11.45 0.30 7.17
N ILE A 134 11.27 1.44 6.48
CA ILE A 134 11.27 1.48 5.00
C ILE A 134 12.67 1.11 4.45
N GLN A 135 13.73 1.71 5.01
CA GLN A 135 15.10 1.45 4.59
C GLN A 135 15.51 -0.01 4.83
N ASN A 136 15.14 -0.59 5.97
CA ASN A 136 15.40 -1.98 6.30
C ASN A 136 14.62 -2.95 5.40
N ALA A 137 13.36 -2.63 5.09
CA ALA A 137 12.56 -3.44 4.17
C ALA A 137 13.19 -3.49 2.77
N VAL A 138 13.52 -2.34 2.18
CA VAL A 138 14.19 -2.28 0.87
C VAL A 138 15.61 -2.86 0.94
N GLY A 139 16.34 -2.60 2.02
CA GLY A 139 17.70 -3.07 2.25
C GLY A 139 17.82 -4.60 2.38
N SER A 140 16.73 -5.29 2.74
CA SER A 140 16.71 -6.76 2.78
C SER A 140 16.97 -7.43 1.42
N LEU A 141 16.84 -6.69 0.32
CA LEU A 141 17.05 -7.16 -1.06
C LEU A 141 18.43 -6.79 -1.63
N ARG A 142 19.37 -6.30 -0.81
CA ARG A 142 20.73 -5.99 -1.28
C ARG A 142 21.45 -7.18 -1.91
N ASN A 143 21.12 -8.39 -1.47
CA ASN A 143 21.67 -9.65 -1.96
C ASN A 143 20.65 -10.43 -2.83
N ASP A 144 19.72 -9.73 -3.49
CA ASP A 144 18.73 -10.37 -4.37
C ASP A 144 19.41 -11.21 -5.46
N PRO A 145 18.92 -12.41 -5.83
CA PRO A 145 19.53 -13.20 -6.90
C PRO A 145 19.57 -12.50 -8.26
N VAL A 146 18.76 -11.46 -8.48
CA VAL A 146 18.70 -10.73 -9.75
C VAL A 146 19.43 -9.39 -9.63
N GLU A 147 20.46 -9.19 -10.44
CA GLU A 147 21.33 -8.00 -10.41
C GLU A 147 20.57 -6.69 -10.67
N SER A 148 19.59 -6.69 -11.59
CA SER A 148 18.77 -5.51 -11.87
C SER A 148 17.95 -5.07 -10.64
N VAL A 149 17.52 -6.03 -9.81
CA VAL A 149 16.84 -5.75 -8.53
C VAL A 149 17.82 -5.15 -7.53
N GLN A 150 19.04 -5.69 -7.42
CA GLN A 150 20.08 -5.12 -6.54
C GLN A 150 20.42 -3.66 -6.90
N SER A 151 20.61 -3.38 -8.19
CA SER A 151 20.85 -2.02 -8.69
C SER A 151 19.71 -1.07 -8.34
N LEU A 152 18.47 -1.54 -8.48
CA LEU A 152 17.28 -0.79 -8.11
C LEU A 152 17.19 -0.52 -6.60
N VAL A 153 17.53 -1.51 -5.76
CA VAL A 153 17.62 -1.37 -4.30
C VAL A 153 18.60 -0.28 -3.92
N ASN A 154 19.82 -0.33 -4.44
CA ASN A 154 20.88 0.63 -4.13
C ASN A 154 20.48 2.05 -4.55
N THR A 155 19.92 2.19 -5.75
CA THR A 155 19.42 3.48 -6.27
C THR A 155 18.29 4.02 -5.40
N THR A 156 17.37 3.16 -4.97
CA THR A 156 16.21 3.56 -4.17
C THR A 156 16.62 3.97 -2.75
N LEU A 157 17.52 3.21 -2.12
CA LEU A 157 18.05 3.56 -0.79
C LEU A 157 18.79 4.89 -0.80
N LYS A 158 19.62 5.13 -1.84
CA LYS A 158 20.32 6.40 -2.01
C LYS A 158 19.34 7.57 -2.11
N LYS A 159 18.29 7.44 -2.94
CA LYS A 159 17.24 8.46 -3.08
C LYS A 159 16.50 8.71 -1.77
N ILE A 160 16.18 7.64 -1.02
CA ILE A 160 15.52 7.77 0.29
C ILE A 160 16.41 8.58 1.25
N ASP A 161 17.71 8.28 1.30
CA ASP A 161 18.65 9.04 2.13
C ASP A 161 18.74 10.51 1.71
N GLU A 162 18.78 10.80 0.41
CA GLU A 162 18.70 12.17 -0.13
C GLU A 162 17.41 12.89 0.31
N TYR A 163 16.27 12.19 0.38
CA TYR A 163 14.99 12.77 0.82
C TYR A 163 14.92 13.00 2.33
N VAL A 164 15.63 12.20 3.12
CA VAL A 164 15.74 12.35 4.58
C VAL A 164 16.69 13.50 4.91
N ASN A 165 17.79 13.63 4.16
CA ASN A 165 18.88 14.58 4.40
C ASN A 165 19.13 15.52 3.20
N PRO A 166 18.16 16.36 2.80
CA PRO A 166 18.26 17.18 1.57
C PRO A 166 19.38 18.23 1.60
N GLY A 167 20.02 18.46 2.75
CA GLY A 167 21.10 19.44 2.94
C GLY A 167 22.52 18.90 2.89
N PHE A 168 22.75 17.58 2.83
CA PHE A 168 24.09 16.99 2.96
C PHE A 168 24.76 16.58 1.64
N VAL A 169 24.08 16.72 0.49
CA VAL A 169 24.51 16.11 -0.79
C VAL A 169 25.29 17.08 -1.70
N ALA A 170 25.66 18.26 -1.22
CA ALA A 170 26.60 19.16 -1.90
C ALA A 170 27.75 19.55 -0.97
N THR A 171 28.69 18.63 -0.76
CA THR A 171 30.15 18.83 -0.81
C THR A 171 30.83 17.63 -0.17
N SER A 172 31.36 16.74 -1.00
CA SER A 172 32.37 15.77 -0.55
C SER A 172 33.65 16.00 -1.33
N ARG A 173 34.25 17.19 -1.15
CA ARG A 173 35.70 17.37 -1.08
C ARG A 173 36.01 18.49 -0.09
N LEU A 174 36.91 18.15 0.84
CA LEU A 174 37.62 18.99 1.82
C LEU A 174 37.03 19.12 3.24
N SER A 175 37.72 18.38 4.11
CA SER A 175 38.24 18.75 5.43
C SER A 175 37.29 18.93 6.61
N GLN A 176 37.53 18.07 7.61
CA GLN A 176 37.65 18.46 9.02
C GLN A 176 37.83 19.97 9.21
N LEU A 177 36.90 20.61 9.90
CA LEU A 177 37.16 21.58 10.96
C LEU A 177 35.84 21.93 11.65
N SER A 178 35.89 21.82 12.97
CA SER A 178 34.89 22.25 13.94
C SER A 178 34.48 23.71 13.76
N ASN A 179 33.21 24.05 14.01
CA ASN A 179 32.83 24.75 15.24
C ASN A 179 31.35 25.15 15.26
N ASN A 180 30.80 25.08 16.46
CA ASN A 180 29.54 25.65 16.89
C ASN A 180 29.27 27.04 16.29
N ILE A 181 28.12 27.19 15.63
CA ILE A 181 27.48 28.48 15.44
C ILE A 181 26.00 28.30 15.79
N PHE A 182 25.67 28.59 17.06
CA PHE A 182 24.31 28.97 17.42
C PHE A 182 23.97 30.27 16.68
N LYS A 183 23.10 30.19 15.67
CA LYS A 183 22.44 31.37 15.10
C LYS A 183 20.93 31.19 15.18
N VAL A 184 20.38 31.88 16.18
CA VAL A 184 18.99 32.26 16.34
C VAL A 184 18.46 32.81 15.01
N THR A 185 17.60 32.04 14.36
CA THR A 185 16.65 32.54 13.35
C THR A 185 15.33 31.81 13.60
N GLY A 186 14.24 32.57 13.56
CA GLY A 186 12.96 32.24 14.20
C GLY A 186 12.57 30.76 14.13
N MET A 187 12.33 30.18 15.31
CA MET A 187 11.70 28.86 15.46
C MET A 187 10.36 28.86 14.74
N LYS A 188 10.36 28.50 13.47
CA LYS A 188 9.20 27.82 12.88
C LYS A 188 9.03 26.59 13.75
N THR A 189 7.93 26.52 14.49
CA THR A 189 7.57 25.35 15.29
C THR A 189 7.83 24.11 14.44
N PRO A 190 8.65 23.14 14.92
CA PRO A 190 8.94 21.95 14.15
C PRO A 190 7.59 21.30 13.80
N LYS A 191 7.27 21.25 12.50
CA LYS A 191 6.02 20.65 12.04
C LYS A 191 5.96 19.25 12.64
N ARG A 192 4.86 18.95 13.34
CA ARG A 192 4.69 17.70 14.09
C ARG A 192 4.99 16.51 13.18
N LYS A 193 6.01 15.71 13.53
CA LYS A 193 6.32 14.46 12.82
C LYS A 193 5.08 13.56 12.77
N LYS A 194 4.89 12.88 11.65
CA LYS A 194 3.77 11.98 11.37
C LYS A 194 4.26 10.53 11.43
N ARG A 195 3.44 9.66 12.00
CA ARG A 195 3.65 8.20 11.97
C ARG A 195 2.96 7.62 10.74
N LEU A 196 3.71 6.84 9.96
CA LEU A 196 3.21 6.02 8.86
C LEU A 196 2.64 4.72 9.42
N PHE A 197 3.42 4.01 10.24
CA PHE A 197 3.06 2.71 10.77
C PHE A 197 2.40 2.84 12.14
N LYS A 198 1.44 1.97 12.45
CA LYS A 198 0.85 1.91 13.80
C LYS A 198 1.90 1.37 14.77
N SER A 199 2.00 1.99 15.95
CA SER A 199 2.84 1.43 17.01
C SER A 199 2.23 0.15 17.57
N VAL A 200 3.07 -0.86 17.81
CA VAL A 200 2.72 -2.20 18.33
C VAL A 200 1.85 -2.15 19.60
N LYS A 201 1.92 -1.08 20.40
CA LYS A 201 1.07 -0.91 21.59
C LYS A 201 -0.42 -0.74 21.27
N ARG A 202 -0.80 -0.14 20.14
CA ARG A 202 -2.21 0.12 19.79
C ARG A 202 -2.90 -1.08 19.14
N GLU A 203 -2.12 -2.01 18.59
CA GLU A 203 -2.60 -3.20 17.91
C GLU A 203 -3.18 -4.24 18.88
N ARG A 204 -2.67 -4.33 20.11
CA ARG A 204 -3.21 -5.23 21.15
C ARG A 204 -4.65 -4.84 21.56
N ASP A 205 -4.94 -3.56 21.70
CA ASP A 205 -6.28 -3.08 22.08
C ASP A 205 -7.29 -3.21 20.93
N ASP A 206 -6.88 -2.91 19.69
CA ASP A 206 -7.74 -3.03 18.52
C ASP A 206 -8.02 -4.52 18.22
N ASN A 207 -7.02 -5.41 18.29
CA ASN A 207 -7.24 -6.84 18.13
C ASN A 207 -8.11 -7.40 19.26
N GLN A 208 -7.92 -6.99 20.51
CA GLN A 208 -8.77 -7.46 21.62
C GLN A 208 -10.23 -7.01 21.47
N LYS A 209 -10.48 -5.81 20.92
CA LYS A 209 -11.83 -5.35 20.56
C LYS A 209 -12.41 -6.10 19.36
N ILE A 210 -11.60 -6.38 18.33
CA ILE A 210 -12.00 -7.14 17.14
C ILE A 210 -12.36 -8.59 17.52
N TRP A 211 -11.56 -9.24 18.38
CA TRP A 211 -11.83 -10.59 18.89
C TRP A 211 -13.09 -10.66 19.76
N LYS A 212 -13.33 -9.66 20.63
CA LYS A 212 -14.58 -9.57 21.41
C LYS A 212 -15.80 -9.30 20.52
N TRP A 213 -15.64 -8.54 19.44
CA TRP A 213 -16.72 -8.26 18.49
C TRP A 213 -17.06 -9.47 17.61
N LEU A 214 -16.06 -10.28 17.21
CA LEU A 214 -16.26 -11.50 16.42
C LEU A 214 -16.92 -12.66 17.21
N GLN A 215 -16.83 -12.66 18.54
CA GLN A 215 -17.50 -13.68 19.36
C GLN A 215 -19.03 -13.57 19.34
N SER A 216 -19.62 -12.38 19.18
CA SER A 216 -21.08 -12.19 19.16
C SER A 216 -21.77 -12.77 17.90
N PRO A 217 -21.26 -12.53 16.67
CA PRO A 217 -21.82 -13.13 15.45
C PRO A 217 -21.62 -14.64 15.34
N LEU A 218 -20.49 -15.16 15.82
CA LEU A 218 -20.19 -16.61 15.75
C LEU A 218 -21.13 -17.44 16.64
N ASN A 219 -21.55 -16.90 17.78
CA ASN A 219 -22.55 -17.54 18.65
C ASN A 219 -23.97 -17.55 18.03
N LEU A 220 -24.28 -16.58 17.17
CA LEU A 220 -25.54 -16.48 16.42
C LEU A 220 -25.58 -17.46 15.24
N LEU A 221 -24.45 -17.68 14.56
CA LEU A 221 -24.32 -18.65 13.47
C LEU A 221 -24.37 -20.10 13.99
N ARG A 222 -23.77 -20.38 15.15
CA ARG A 222 -23.82 -21.71 15.79
C ARG A 222 -25.23 -22.11 16.24
N LYS A 223 -26.09 -21.15 16.63
CA LYS A 223 -27.51 -21.41 16.94
C LYS A 223 -28.37 -21.63 15.69
N ARG A 224 -27.95 -21.15 14.51
CA ARG A 224 -28.71 -21.27 13.25
C ARG A 224 -28.42 -22.57 12.50
N SER A 225 -27.21 -23.14 12.60
CA SER A 225 -26.90 -24.44 11.97
C SER A 225 -27.61 -25.61 12.67
N ASN A 226 -27.76 -25.56 14.00
CA ASN A 226 -28.47 -26.61 14.76
C ASN A 226 -29.99 -26.65 14.51
N ARG A 227 -30.59 -25.68 13.80
CA ARG A 227 -32.01 -25.69 13.42
C ARG A 227 -32.29 -26.23 12.01
N ARG A 228 -31.28 -26.41 11.14
CA ARG A 228 -31.49 -26.85 9.75
C ARG A 228 -31.22 -28.33 9.48
N VAL A 229 -30.76 -29.11 10.46
CA VAL A 229 -30.49 -30.55 10.30
C VAL A 229 -31.54 -31.41 11.01
N LYS A 230 -32.83 -31.07 10.86
CA LYS A 230 -33.92 -32.01 11.15
C LYS A 230 -34.98 -31.95 10.05
N ASN A 231 -35.05 -33.07 9.34
CA ASN A 231 -36.19 -33.61 8.59
C ASN A 231 -36.36 -33.13 7.15
N SER A 232 -35.85 -33.93 6.22
CA SER A 232 -36.50 -34.18 4.93
C SER A 232 -36.51 -35.70 4.72
N PRO A 233 -37.66 -36.37 4.68
CA PRO A 233 -37.70 -37.81 4.45
C PRO A 233 -37.51 -38.10 2.96
N VAL A 234 -36.62 -39.04 2.67
CA VAL A 234 -36.46 -39.67 1.35
C VAL A 234 -37.63 -40.64 1.17
N ILE A 235 -38.49 -40.39 0.17
CA ILE A 235 -39.51 -41.34 -0.25
C ILE A 235 -38.85 -42.29 -1.26
N ILE A 236 -38.60 -43.53 -0.82
CA ILE A 236 -38.19 -44.64 -1.68
C ILE A 236 -39.48 -45.30 -2.20
N GLY A 237 -39.73 -45.20 -3.50
CA GLY A 237 -40.77 -45.98 -4.17
C GLY A 237 -40.27 -47.42 -4.33
N ASN A 238 -40.95 -48.37 -3.68
CA ASN A 238 -40.71 -49.79 -3.85
C ASN A 238 -41.66 -50.37 -4.91
N SER A 239 -41.04 -51.14 -5.80
CA SER A 239 -41.61 -52.06 -6.78
C SER A 239 -42.24 -53.29 -6.12
N GLU A 240 -43.23 -53.87 -6.81
CA GLU A 240 -43.76 -55.26 -6.75
C GLU A 240 -44.70 -55.69 -5.61
N LYS A 241 -45.98 -55.90 -5.94
CA LYS A 241 -46.52 -57.18 -6.42
C LYS A 241 -47.87 -57.01 -7.13
#